data_AF-A0A2D7BSL4-F1
#
_entry.id   AF-A0A2D7BSL4-F1
#
_cell.length_a   1.000
_cell.length_b   1.000
_cell.length_c   1.000
_cell.angle_alpha   90.00
_cell.angle_beta   90.00
_cell.angle_gamma   90.00
#
_symmetry.space_group_name_H-M   'P 1'
#
loop_
_entity.id
_entity.type
_entity.pdbx_description
1 polymer ?
#
loop_
_entity_poly.entity_id
_entity_poly.type
_entity_poly.pdbx_seq_one_letter_code
_entity_poly.pdbx_strand_id
1 'polypeptide(L)'
;MNLDQIQEMWERDATIDPDNLHDESLKIPQLHSKYYTIYNTITLLREKARTSHSKIKLERFNYYTGKAPAEVYAEEPFPYKVREKDAIQRHLDADEKLSTIDLKIRYYDTTLKFLEEIIRAVSNRTYQIKNAIEWQKFQSGF
;
A
#
# COMPACT_ATOMS: atom_id res chain seq x y z
N MET A 1 1.32 9.16 7.35
CA MET A 1 0.67 7.84 7.42
C MET A 1 1.58 6.84 6.72
N ASN A 2 2.29 6.04 7.49
CA ASN A 2 3.09 4.91 7.01
C ASN A 2 2.44 3.59 7.48
N LEU A 3 2.93 2.46 7.00
CA LEU A 3 2.43 1.13 7.33
C LEU A 3 2.48 0.86 8.84
N ASP A 4 3.58 1.20 9.51
CA ASP A 4 3.75 0.98 10.96
C ASP A 4 2.67 1.73 11.76
N GLN A 5 2.38 2.99 11.41
CA GLN A 5 1.29 3.75 12.02
C GLN A 5 -0.07 3.10 11.79
N ILE A 6 -0.32 2.56 10.59
CA ILE A 6 -1.58 1.85 10.29
C ILE A 6 -1.67 0.56 11.12
N GLN A 7 -0.57 -0.14 11.33
CA GLN A 7 -0.50 -1.33 12.18
C GLN A 7 -0.79 -1.00 13.64
N GLU A 8 -0.17 0.04 14.21
CA GLU A 8 -0.44 0.51 15.57
C GLU A 8 -1.88 1.04 15.75
N MET A 9 -2.45 1.65 14.71
CA MET A 9 -3.87 2.03 14.71
C MET A 9 -4.76 0.80 14.75
N TRP A 10 -4.45 -0.21 13.94
CA TRP A 10 -5.24 -1.43 13.87
C TRP A 10 -5.16 -2.27 15.13
N GLU A 11 -3.98 -2.40 15.74
CA GLU A 11 -3.79 -3.11 17.00
C GLU A 11 -4.73 -2.59 18.10
N ARG A 12 -4.90 -1.27 18.17
CA ARG A 12 -5.85 -0.63 19.09
C ARG A 12 -7.30 -0.84 18.68
N ASP A 13 -7.63 -0.61 17.41
CA ASP A 13 -9.00 -0.66 16.91
C ASP A 13 -9.57 -2.10 16.80
N ALA A 14 -8.70 -3.12 16.73
CA ALA A 14 -9.10 -4.52 16.62
C ALA A 14 -9.67 -5.08 17.93
N THR A 15 -9.34 -4.47 19.07
CA THR A 15 -9.77 -4.94 20.39
C THR A 15 -11.29 -4.79 20.53
N ILE A 16 -11.97 -5.83 21.02
CA ILE A 16 -13.41 -5.81 21.31
C ILE A 16 -13.57 -5.77 22.82
N ASP A 17 -14.30 -4.78 23.32
CA ASP A 17 -14.72 -4.72 24.72
C ASP A 17 -15.90 -5.68 24.96
N PRO A 18 -15.70 -6.77 25.74
CA PRO A 18 -16.75 -7.76 25.99
C PRO A 18 -17.89 -7.23 26.89
N ASP A 19 -17.65 -6.15 27.65
CA ASP A 19 -18.65 -5.57 28.54
C ASP A 19 -19.57 -4.59 27.79
N ASN A 20 -19.08 -4.01 26.68
CA ASN A 20 -19.78 -2.99 25.89
C ASN A 20 -20.03 -3.41 24.44
N LEU A 21 -20.47 -4.66 24.21
CA LEU A 21 -20.70 -5.23 22.88
C LEU A 21 -21.67 -4.43 21.98
N HIS A 22 -22.61 -3.69 22.59
CA HIS A 22 -23.54 -2.83 21.86
C HIS A 22 -22.82 -1.62 21.24
N ASP A 23 -21.93 -0.97 21.98
CA ASP A 23 -21.10 0.12 21.47
C ASP A 23 -20.09 -0.39 20.44
N GLU A 24 -19.52 -1.58 20.66
CA GLU A 24 -18.62 -2.20 19.69
C GLU A 24 -19.29 -2.48 18.34
N SER A 25 -20.60 -2.77 18.34
CA SER A 25 -21.41 -2.90 17.12
C SER A 25 -21.55 -1.55 16.39
N LEU A 26 -21.80 -0.47 17.12
CA LEU A 26 -21.92 0.88 16.55
C LEU A 26 -20.60 1.44 16.00
N LYS A 27 -19.46 0.95 16.48
CA LYS A 27 -18.13 1.33 15.99
C LYS A 27 -17.81 0.74 14.60
N ILE A 28 -18.45 -0.37 14.19
CA ILE A 28 -18.16 -1.05 12.91
C ILE A 28 -18.19 -0.09 11.69
N PRO A 29 -19.27 0.66 11.41
CA PRO A 29 -19.29 1.57 10.27
C PRO A 29 -18.27 2.71 10.40
N GLN A 30 -17.94 3.14 11.62
CA GLN A 30 -16.95 4.18 11.88
C GLN A 30 -15.53 3.69 11.54
N LEU A 31 -15.18 2.49 11.99
CA LEU A 31 -13.92 1.82 11.66
C LEU A 31 -13.82 1.55 10.16
N HIS A 32 -14.90 1.05 9.54
CA HIS A 32 -14.93 0.83 8.09
C HIS A 32 -14.65 2.14 7.34
N SER A 33 -15.36 3.22 7.66
CA SER A 33 -15.15 4.53 7.03
C SER A 33 -13.72 5.06 7.21
N LYS A 34 -13.16 4.93 8.42
CA LYS A 34 -11.79 5.31 8.75
C LYS A 34 -10.77 4.59 7.86
N TYR A 35 -10.79 3.26 7.83
CA TYR A 35 -9.82 2.48 7.06
C TYR A 35 -10.04 2.58 5.54
N TYR A 36 -11.29 2.71 5.09
CA TYR A 36 -11.60 2.91 3.67
C TYR A 36 -11.08 4.27 3.16
N THR A 37 -11.14 5.31 3.99
CA THR A 37 -10.57 6.63 3.65
C THR A 37 -9.06 6.57 3.48
N ILE A 38 -8.36 5.83 4.36
CA ILE A 38 -6.92 5.59 4.25
C ILE A 38 -6.62 4.79 2.98
N TYR A 39 -7.38 3.73 2.71
CA TYR A 39 -7.26 2.91 1.51
C TYR A 39 -7.35 3.74 0.21
N ASN A 40 -8.35 4.61 0.11
CA ASN A 40 -8.50 5.49 -1.06
C ASN A 40 -7.30 6.44 -1.20
N THR A 41 -6.83 7.00 -0.10
CA THR A 41 -5.66 7.90 -0.09
C THR A 41 -4.40 7.18 -0.59
N ILE A 42 -4.12 5.98 -0.07
CA ILE A 42 -2.96 5.18 -0.50
C ILE A 42 -3.10 4.75 -1.96
N THR A 43 -4.31 4.42 -2.42
CA THR A 43 -4.58 4.08 -3.83
C THR A 43 -4.18 5.23 -4.76
N LEU A 44 -4.59 6.47 -4.44
CA LEU A 44 -4.22 7.64 -5.23
C LEU A 44 -2.70 7.89 -5.23
N LEU A 45 -2.03 7.69 -4.10
CA LEU A 45 -0.57 7.82 -4.00
C LEU A 45 0.16 6.77 -4.85
N ARG A 46 -0.35 5.54 -4.88
CA ARG A 46 0.17 4.46 -5.73
C ARG A 46 0.04 4.79 -7.21
N GLU A 47 -1.13 5.26 -7.65
CA GLU A 47 -1.36 5.62 -9.06
C GLU A 47 -0.48 6.80 -9.49
N LYS A 48 -0.24 7.77 -8.60
CA LYS A 48 0.75 8.82 -8.82
C LYS A 48 2.17 8.24 -8.97
N ALA A 49 2.57 7.32 -8.10
CA ALA A 49 3.89 6.67 -8.18
C ALA A 49 4.07 5.85 -9.46
N ARG A 50 3.03 5.12 -9.91
CA ARG A 50 3.02 4.41 -11.19
C ARG A 50 3.21 5.34 -12.39
N THR A 51 2.53 6.48 -12.37
CA THR A 51 2.71 7.52 -13.40
C THR A 51 4.15 8.05 -13.41
N SER A 52 4.72 8.32 -12.24
CA SER A 52 6.12 8.72 -12.09
C SER A 52 7.09 7.64 -12.60
N HIS A 53 6.86 6.38 -12.25
CA HIS A 53 7.67 5.25 -12.72
C HIS A 53 7.70 5.17 -14.24
N SER A 54 6.55 5.31 -14.93
CA SER A 54 6.50 5.31 -16.39
C SER A 54 7.30 6.45 -17.03
N LYS A 55 7.26 7.65 -16.42
CA LYS A 55 8.06 8.81 -16.87
C LYS A 55 9.56 8.57 -16.69
N ILE A 56 9.97 8.12 -15.50
CA ILE A 56 11.37 7.81 -15.19
C ILE A 56 11.87 6.68 -16.11
N LYS A 57 11.04 5.65 -16.36
CA LYS A 57 11.41 4.55 -17.26
C LYS A 57 11.73 5.04 -18.67
N LEU A 58 10.93 5.97 -19.20
CA LEU A 58 11.19 6.56 -20.50
C LEU A 58 12.47 7.42 -20.50
N GLU A 59 12.66 8.24 -19.46
CA GLU A 59 13.88 9.04 -19.27
C GLU A 59 15.13 8.16 -19.25
N ARG A 60 15.14 7.10 -18.43
CA ARG A 60 16.27 6.17 -18.31
C ARG A 60 16.47 5.35 -19.57
N PHE A 61 15.40 4.97 -20.27
CA PHE A 61 15.50 4.33 -21.58
C PHE A 61 16.20 5.25 -22.58
N ASN A 62 15.84 6.53 -22.62
CA ASN A 62 16.50 7.51 -23.48
C ASN A 62 17.97 7.70 -23.10
N TYR A 63 18.30 7.72 -21.80
CA TYR A 63 19.66 7.77 -21.31
C TYR A 63 20.51 6.58 -21.79
N TYR A 64 20.08 5.34 -21.53
CA TYR A 64 20.87 4.16 -21.92
C TYR A 64 20.95 3.97 -23.45
N THR A 65 19.99 4.47 -24.21
CA THR A 65 20.00 4.39 -25.68
C THR A 65 20.77 5.53 -26.37
N GLY A 66 21.34 6.47 -25.62
CA GLY A 66 22.10 7.59 -26.20
C GLY A 66 21.22 8.75 -26.69
N LYS A 67 19.96 8.84 -26.25
CA LYS A 67 18.96 9.83 -26.68
C LYS A 67 18.67 10.92 -25.64
N ALA A 68 19.26 10.84 -24.44
CA ALA A 68 19.16 11.91 -23.45
C ALA A 68 19.94 13.19 -23.88
N PRO A 69 19.61 14.37 -23.31
CA PRO A 69 20.38 15.60 -23.54
C PRO A 69 21.84 15.50 -23.10
N ALA A 70 22.72 16.32 -23.69
CA ALA A 70 24.15 16.34 -23.37
C ALA A 70 24.43 16.68 -21.90
N GLU A 71 23.63 17.56 -21.30
CA GLU A 71 23.70 17.95 -19.88
C GLU A 71 23.58 16.73 -18.95
N VAL A 72 22.68 15.78 -19.26
CA VAL A 72 22.47 14.57 -18.46
C VAL A 72 23.72 13.68 -18.47
N TYR A 73 24.43 13.57 -19.60
CA TYR A 73 25.68 12.80 -19.65
C TYR A 73 26.87 13.54 -19.04
N ALA A 74 26.80 14.88 -18.91
CA ALA A 74 27.80 15.64 -18.17
C ALA A 74 27.67 15.40 -16.66
N GLU A 75 26.43 15.30 -16.15
CA GLU A 75 26.13 14.99 -14.75
C GLU A 75 26.30 13.50 -14.42
N GLU A 76 25.80 12.61 -15.29
CA GLU A 76 25.88 11.16 -15.15
C GLU A 76 26.61 10.55 -16.36
N PRO A 77 27.96 10.53 -16.36
CA PRO A 77 28.73 10.01 -17.48
C PRO A 77 28.44 8.53 -17.77
N PHE A 78 28.06 8.24 -19.01
CA PHE A 78 27.89 6.87 -19.51
C PHE A 78 28.61 6.72 -20.85
N PRO A 79 29.74 5.97 -20.89
CA PRO A 79 30.71 6.08 -21.98
C PRO A 79 30.29 5.39 -23.29
N TYR A 80 29.21 4.61 -23.28
CA TYR A 80 28.71 3.91 -24.45
C TYR A 80 27.19 3.94 -24.49
N LYS A 81 26.60 3.71 -25.66
CA LYS A 81 25.15 3.51 -25.79
C LYS A 81 24.82 2.04 -25.87
N VAL A 82 23.74 1.63 -25.23
CA VAL A 82 23.24 0.27 -25.26
C VAL A 82 22.28 0.12 -26.44
N ARG A 83 22.52 -0.88 -27.30
CA ARG A 83 21.69 -1.14 -28.50
C ARG A 83 20.89 -2.43 -28.38
N GLU A 84 21.45 -3.43 -27.73
CA GLU A 84 20.82 -4.73 -27.57
C GLU A 84 19.66 -4.62 -26.57
N LYS A 85 18.49 -5.12 -26.97
CA LYS A 85 17.25 -5.00 -26.19
C LYS A 85 17.39 -5.59 -24.78
N ASP A 86 18.00 -6.77 -24.67
CA ASP A 86 18.16 -7.45 -23.39
C ASP A 86 19.17 -6.72 -22.49
N ALA A 87 20.22 -6.15 -23.07
CA ALA A 87 21.16 -5.32 -22.33
C ALA A 87 20.49 -4.02 -21.83
N ILE A 88 19.65 -3.36 -22.64
CA ILE A 88 18.89 -2.19 -22.20
C ILE A 88 18.00 -2.56 -21.00
N GLN A 89 17.30 -3.69 -21.07
CA GLN A 89 16.44 -4.14 -19.98
C GLN A 89 17.24 -4.39 -18.70
N ARG A 90 18.39 -5.06 -18.78
CA ARG A 90 19.28 -5.25 -17.61
C ARG A 90 19.72 -3.94 -16.97
N HIS A 91 20.04 -2.93 -17.78
CA HIS A 91 20.40 -1.61 -17.27
C HIS A 91 19.21 -0.91 -16.60
N LEU A 92 18.01 -1.00 -17.17
CA LEU A 92 16.80 -0.44 -16.56
C LEU A 92 16.42 -1.16 -15.26
N ASP A 93 16.60 -2.48 -15.19
CA ASP A 93 16.29 -3.27 -14.00
C ASP A 93 17.27 -2.99 -12.86
N ALA A 94 18.53 -2.68 -13.18
CA ALA A 94 19.55 -2.29 -12.21
C ALA A 94 19.57 -0.77 -11.91
N ASP A 95 18.74 0.02 -12.58
CA ASP A 95 18.75 1.47 -12.46
C ASP A 95 18.22 1.92 -11.09
N GLU A 96 18.99 2.75 -10.39
CA GLU A 96 18.66 3.17 -9.02
C GLU A 96 17.42 4.06 -8.96
N LYS A 97 17.23 4.97 -9.93
CA LYS A 97 16.06 5.85 -10.00
C LYS A 97 14.79 5.03 -10.21
N LEU A 98 14.84 4.03 -11.08
CA LEU A 98 13.73 3.09 -11.29
C LEU A 98 13.48 2.19 -10.08
N SER A 99 14.54 1.62 -9.51
CA SER A 99 14.44 0.74 -8.34
C SER A 99 13.81 1.46 -7.15
N THR A 100 14.16 2.73 -6.94
CA THR A 100 13.62 3.56 -5.85
C THR A 100 12.11 3.78 -5.99
N ILE A 101 11.65 4.18 -7.17
CA ILE A 101 10.21 4.42 -7.38
C ILE A 101 9.41 3.12 -7.40
N ASP A 102 10.00 2.03 -7.90
CA ASP A 102 9.38 0.71 -7.87
C ASP A 102 9.22 0.17 -6.43
N LEU A 103 10.24 0.35 -5.57
CA LEU A 103 10.15 0.00 -4.15
C LEU A 103 9.01 0.77 -3.47
N LYS A 104 8.83 2.05 -3.82
CA LYS A 104 7.72 2.88 -3.33
C LYS A 104 6.35 2.34 -3.78
N ILE A 105 6.22 1.86 -5.01
CA ILE A 105 4.98 1.22 -5.49
C ILE A 105 4.71 -0.06 -4.69
N ARG A 106 5.71 -0.93 -4.51
CA ARG A 106 5.61 -2.17 -3.73
C ARG A 106 5.22 -1.92 -2.27
N TYR A 107 5.72 -0.85 -1.68
CA TYR A 107 5.32 -0.40 -0.35
C TYR A 107 3.83 -0.06 -0.27
N TYR A 108 3.32 0.70 -1.26
CA TYR A 108 1.89 0.99 -1.34
C TYR A 108 1.05 -0.27 -1.58
N ASP A 109 1.50 -1.20 -2.42
CA ASP A 109 0.82 -2.48 -2.64
C ASP A 109 0.66 -3.28 -1.35
N THR A 110 1.73 -3.36 -0.56
CA THR A 110 1.71 -4.04 0.75
C THR A 110 0.78 -3.34 1.72
N THR A 111 0.79 -2.00 1.73
CA THR A 111 -0.11 -1.20 2.58
C THR A 111 -1.58 -1.38 2.19
N LEU A 112 -1.90 -1.39 0.90
CA LEU A 112 -3.26 -1.61 0.40
C LEU A 112 -3.76 -3.01 0.76
N LYS A 113 -2.94 -4.04 0.55
CA LYS A 113 -3.28 -5.41 0.94
C LYS A 113 -3.60 -5.51 2.43
N PHE A 114 -2.82 -4.86 3.28
CA PHE A 114 -3.08 -4.84 4.72
C PHE A 114 -4.41 -4.14 5.06
N LEU A 115 -4.68 -3.00 4.43
CA LEU A 115 -5.95 -2.28 4.59
C LEU A 115 -7.17 -3.08 4.11
N GLU A 116 -7.04 -3.83 3.01
CA GLU A 116 -8.10 -4.75 2.54
C GLU A 116 -8.44 -5.82 3.59
N GLU A 117 -7.42 -6.42 4.21
CA GLU A 117 -7.63 -7.40 5.28
C GLU A 117 -8.24 -6.76 6.54
N ILE A 118 -7.86 -5.53 6.90
CA ILE A 118 -8.49 -4.78 7.99
C ILE A 118 -9.97 -4.54 7.69
N ILE A 119 -10.31 -4.03 6.50
CA ILE A 119 -11.69 -3.74 6.11
C ILE A 119 -12.54 -5.03 6.14
N ARG A 120 -11.97 -6.15 5.70
CA ARG A 120 -12.60 -7.47 5.79
C ARG A 120 -12.81 -7.89 7.24
N ALA A 121 -11.81 -7.73 8.10
CA ALA A 121 -11.91 -8.05 9.52
C ALA A 121 -13.00 -7.21 10.21
N VAL A 122 -13.05 -5.90 9.94
CA VAL A 122 -14.10 -4.99 10.44
C VAL A 122 -15.48 -5.45 9.97
N SER A 123 -15.62 -5.86 8.72
CA SER A 123 -16.90 -6.37 8.18
C SER A 123 -17.34 -7.67 8.88
N ASN A 124 -16.38 -8.56 9.18
CA ASN A 124 -16.62 -9.81 9.91
C ASN A 124 -16.92 -9.61 11.40
N ARG A 125 -16.57 -8.45 11.97
CA ARG A 125 -16.75 -8.12 13.40
C ARG A 125 -18.20 -8.25 13.86
N THR A 126 -19.16 -7.98 12.98
CA THR A 126 -20.60 -8.17 13.26
C THR A 126 -20.91 -9.60 13.74
N TYR A 127 -20.32 -10.61 13.10
CA TYR A 127 -20.51 -12.01 13.48
C TYR A 127 -19.84 -12.35 14.81
N GLN A 128 -18.64 -11.81 15.05
CA GLN A 128 -17.91 -12.02 16.30
C GLN A 128 -18.68 -11.45 17.49
N ILE A 129 -19.21 -10.23 17.35
CA ILE A 129 -20.03 -9.58 18.37
C ILE A 129 -21.32 -10.36 18.61
N LYS A 130 -22.00 -10.79 17.54
CA LYS A 130 -23.20 -11.62 17.66
C LYS A 130 -22.92 -12.91 18.43
N ASN A 131 -21.83 -13.62 18.10
CA ASN A 131 -21.44 -14.85 18.80
C ASN A 131 -21.14 -14.61 20.28
N ALA A 132 -20.49 -13.48 20.61
CA ALA A 132 -20.23 -13.10 21.99
C ALA A 132 -21.53 -12.83 22.78
N ILE A 133 -22.50 -12.14 22.17
CA ILE A 133 -23.83 -11.92 22.76
C ILE A 133 -24.58 -13.25 22.96
N GLU A 134 -24.54 -14.15 21.98
CA GLU A 134 -25.17 -15.48 22.09
C GLU A 134 -24.55 -16.30 23.21
N TRP A 135 -23.22 -16.26 23.36
CA TRP A 135 -22.53 -16.90 24.47
C TRP A 135 -22.94 -16.33 25.84
N GLN A 136 -23.05 -15.00 25.97
CA GLN A 136 -23.50 -14.36 27.21
C GLN A 136 -24.94 -14.75 27.58
N LYS A 137 -25.83 -14.86 26.59
CA LYS A 137 -27.21 -15.36 26.79
C LYS A 137 -27.21 -16.80 27.29
N PHE A 138 -26.44 -17.66 26.62
CA PHE A 138 -26.29 -19.06 27.01
C PHE A 138 -25.78 -19.21 28.44
N GLN A 139 -24.74 -18.47 28.84
CA GLN A 139 -24.22 -18.49 30.21
C GLN A 139 -25.23 -17.99 31.24
N SER A 140 -26.14 -17.10 30.84
CA SER A 140 -27.21 -16.55 31.68
C SER A 140 -28.45 -17.45 31.75
N GLY A 141 -28.45 -18.59 31.05
CA GLY A 141 -29.57 -19.55 31.02
C GLY A 141 -30.73 -19.16 30.10
N PHE A 142 -30.49 -18.25 29.14
CA PHE A 142 -31.43 -17.84 28.10
C PHE A 142 -31.10 -18.48 26.74
#